data_AF-A0A355F946-F1
#
_entry.id   AF-A0A355F946-F1
#
_cell.length_a   1.000
_cell.length_b   1.000
_cell.length_c   1.000
_cell.angle_alpha   90.00
_cell.angle_beta   90.00
_cell.angle_gamma   90.00
#
_symmetry.space_group_name_H-M   'P 1'
#
loop_
_entity.id
_entity.type
_entity.pdbx_description
1 polymer ?
#
loop_
_entity_poly.entity_id
_entity_poly.type
_entity_poly.pdbx_seq_one_letter_code
_entity_poly.pdbx_strand_id
1 'polypeptide(L)'
;GYVRLFRDLRSAPAWLPEDLYITRFADSTFRAVATSEEDVDVASASLPGGVIRTRGLTLWKQKDLAFRQGEGTKQNQVVYLGWKRQPGKPEPAAPVATWAVRLPQAPPAGWAPPGAGSLLVFSLADSGDDAPDPQQPGVKKKSDAEEEKEEKEREAREERDKKEGKEPLDLSIELADATGATVRLPLSRFRALPIPLKSRFTRLPDESDIYGDPWEPVMQTFELPLQAFAAAKPGFDPATVREIRFVFDRSPEGVVILDDVGFAEAGP
;
A
#
# COMPACT_ATOMS: atom_id res chain seq x y z
N GLY A 1 -26.39 -9.35 4.93
CA GLY A 1 -25.89 -10.14 6.07
C GLY A 1 -24.79 -9.40 6.82
N TYR A 2 -24.33 -9.94 7.95
CA TYR A 2 -23.28 -9.34 8.80
C TYR A 2 -21.90 -9.24 8.13
N VAL A 3 -21.64 -10.02 7.08
CA VAL A 3 -20.37 -9.98 6.31
C VAL A 3 -20.05 -8.58 5.79
N ARG A 4 -21.08 -7.82 5.37
CA ARG A 4 -20.91 -6.45 4.86
C ARG A 4 -20.31 -5.50 5.90
N LEU A 5 -20.62 -5.69 7.19
CA LEU A 5 -20.05 -4.91 8.29
C LEU A 5 -18.54 -5.16 8.40
N PHE A 6 -18.11 -6.41 8.30
CA PHE A 6 -16.68 -6.78 8.42
C PHE A 6 -15.86 -6.40 7.19
N ARG A 7 -16.48 -6.30 6.01
CA ARG A 7 -15.83 -5.78 4.80
C ARG A 7 -15.78 -4.24 4.79
N ASP A 8 -16.89 -3.60 5.16
CA ASP A 8 -16.98 -2.14 5.21
C ASP A 8 -17.80 -1.63 6.40
N LEU A 9 -17.09 -1.21 7.46
CA LEU A 9 -17.68 -0.70 8.69
C LEU A 9 -18.53 0.57 8.47
N ARG A 10 -18.27 1.31 7.39
CA ARG A 10 -19.08 2.48 6.97
C ARG A 10 -20.52 2.10 6.61
N SER A 11 -20.81 0.81 6.42
CA SER A 11 -22.17 0.33 6.18
C SER A 11 -23.05 0.30 7.43
N ALA A 12 -22.48 0.48 8.62
CA ALA A 12 -23.21 0.44 9.89
C ALA A 12 -22.77 1.54 10.89
N PRO A 13 -22.81 2.82 10.49
CA PRO A 13 -22.37 3.93 11.35
C PRO A 13 -23.19 4.06 12.63
N ALA A 14 -24.45 3.59 12.62
CA ALA A 14 -25.32 3.60 13.80
C ALA A 14 -24.90 2.60 14.90
N TRP A 15 -24.00 1.65 14.59
CA TRP A 15 -23.58 0.60 15.53
C TRP A 15 -22.17 0.84 16.09
N LEU A 16 -21.43 1.78 15.52
CA LEU A 16 -20.02 2.02 15.83
C LEU A 16 -19.83 3.46 16.32
N PRO A 17 -19.01 3.67 17.35
CA PRO A 17 -18.54 5.01 17.72
C PRO A 17 -17.95 5.80 16.55
N GLU A 18 -17.94 7.12 16.66
CA GLU A 18 -17.18 7.98 15.75
C GLU A 18 -15.69 7.89 16.10
N ASP A 19 -15.01 6.93 15.49
CA ASP A 19 -13.58 6.68 15.70
C ASP A 19 -12.89 6.20 14.40
N LEU A 20 -11.56 6.12 14.43
CA LEU A 20 -10.77 5.54 13.36
C LEU A 20 -10.83 4.01 13.41
N TYR A 21 -11.29 3.41 12.32
CA TYR A 21 -11.33 1.95 12.18
C TYR A 21 -10.38 1.47 11.10
N ILE A 22 -9.56 0.49 11.46
CA ILE A 22 -8.77 -0.30 10.52
C ILE A 22 -9.40 -1.68 10.44
N THR A 23 -9.73 -2.11 9.23
CA THR A 23 -10.42 -3.39 8.99
C THR A 23 -9.51 -4.34 8.22
N ARG A 24 -9.45 -5.60 8.69
CA ARG A 24 -8.84 -6.71 7.98
C ARG A 24 -9.92 -7.74 7.69
N PHE A 25 -9.98 -8.20 6.45
CA PHE A 25 -10.97 -9.17 6.01
C PHE A 25 -10.33 -10.19 5.08
N ALA A 26 -10.71 -11.44 5.23
CA ALA A 26 -10.33 -12.52 4.34
C ALA A 26 -11.52 -13.46 4.19
N ASP A 27 -11.68 -14.00 2.99
CA ASP A 27 -12.63 -15.07 2.73
C ASP A 27 -12.03 -16.13 1.80
N SER A 28 -12.74 -17.24 1.64
CA SER A 28 -12.31 -18.39 0.86
C SER A 28 -12.30 -18.15 -0.66
N THR A 29 -12.77 -16.99 -1.13
CA THR A 29 -12.82 -16.65 -2.55
C THR A 29 -11.57 -15.90 -3.02
N PHE A 30 -10.73 -15.44 -2.08
CA PHE A 30 -9.48 -14.76 -2.39
C PHE A 30 -8.53 -15.67 -3.18
N ARG A 31 -8.06 -15.15 -4.31
CA ARG A 31 -7.10 -15.77 -5.23
C ARG A 31 -5.89 -14.86 -5.30
N ALA A 32 -4.81 -15.33 -4.68
CA ALA A 32 -3.54 -14.62 -4.62
C ALA A 32 -2.97 -14.34 -6.02
N VAL A 33 -2.37 -13.16 -6.16
CA VAL A 33 -1.51 -12.75 -7.27
C VAL A 33 -0.09 -12.47 -6.77
N ALA A 34 0.05 -11.70 -5.69
CA ALA A 34 1.33 -11.44 -5.01
C ALA A 34 1.11 -11.21 -3.51
N THR A 35 1.62 -12.11 -2.68
CA THR A 35 1.50 -12.13 -1.21
C THR A 35 2.87 -12.17 -0.53
N SER A 36 3.98 -12.16 -1.27
CA SER A 36 5.33 -12.08 -0.70
C SER A 36 5.73 -13.24 0.23
N GLU A 37 4.98 -14.34 0.22
CA GLU A 37 5.25 -15.54 1.03
C GLU A 37 6.00 -16.63 0.25
N GLU A 38 6.05 -16.51 -1.07
CA GLU A 38 6.58 -17.52 -1.99
C GLU A 38 8.11 -17.70 -1.92
N ASP A 39 8.86 -16.60 -1.93
CA ASP A 39 10.33 -16.61 -1.98
C ASP A 39 10.96 -15.25 -1.59
N VAL A 40 12.29 -15.18 -1.71
CA VAL A 40 13.11 -14.00 -1.40
C VAL A 40 13.25 -13.07 -2.63
N ASP A 41 12.87 -13.53 -3.83
CA ASP A 41 12.97 -12.72 -5.05
C ASP A 41 11.77 -11.76 -5.13
N VAL A 42 12.02 -10.51 -4.73
CA VAL A 42 11.04 -9.43 -4.75
C VAL A 42 10.41 -9.17 -6.13
N ALA A 43 11.02 -9.65 -7.23
CA ALA A 43 10.52 -9.51 -8.59
C ALA A 43 9.58 -10.66 -9.04
N SER A 44 9.49 -11.73 -8.26
CA SER A 44 8.57 -12.86 -8.47
C SER A 44 7.18 -12.54 -7.90
N ALA A 45 6.15 -13.25 -8.32
CA ALA A 45 4.79 -13.11 -7.79
C ALA A 45 4.24 -14.49 -7.38
N SER A 46 3.40 -14.55 -6.35
CA SER A 46 2.76 -15.79 -5.87
C SER A 46 2.08 -16.58 -6.98
N LEU A 47 1.43 -15.88 -7.91
CA LEU A 47 0.81 -16.50 -9.07
C LEU A 47 1.90 -16.98 -10.02
N PRO A 48 2.05 -18.30 -10.24
CA PRO A 48 3.10 -18.83 -11.10
C PRO A 48 3.10 -18.20 -12.49
N GLY A 49 4.26 -17.68 -12.89
CA GLY A 49 4.45 -16.96 -14.17
C GLY A 49 4.05 -15.47 -14.13
N GLY A 50 3.59 -14.97 -12.98
CA GLY A 50 3.46 -13.54 -12.72
C GLY A 50 4.83 -12.88 -12.56
N VAL A 51 4.91 -11.60 -12.92
CA VAL A 51 6.17 -10.82 -12.86
C VAL A 51 5.91 -9.46 -12.24
N ILE A 52 6.69 -9.11 -11.23
CA ILE A 52 6.66 -7.79 -10.61
C ILE A 52 7.66 -6.88 -11.31
N ARG A 53 7.26 -5.63 -11.55
CA ARG A 53 8.13 -4.57 -12.08
C ARG A 53 7.92 -3.30 -11.29
N THR A 54 9.02 -2.61 -11.03
CA THR A 54 9.01 -1.31 -10.37
C THR A 54 9.65 -0.25 -11.25
N ARG A 55 9.28 1.00 -11.00
CA ARG A 55 9.90 2.17 -11.65
C ARG A 55 9.90 3.31 -10.65
N GLY A 56 11.00 4.06 -10.58
CA GLY A 56 11.05 5.32 -9.83
C GLY A 56 10.86 5.23 -8.31
N LEU A 57 10.82 4.04 -7.72
CA LEU A 57 10.79 3.88 -6.26
C LEU A 57 12.15 4.25 -5.67
N THR A 58 12.12 4.89 -4.51
CA THR A 58 13.32 5.15 -3.69
C THR A 58 13.56 4.04 -2.67
N LEU A 59 12.52 3.28 -2.34
CA LEU A 59 12.58 2.09 -1.49
C LEU A 59 11.76 0.96 -2.11
N TRP A 60 12.38 -0.21 -2.23
CA TRP A 60 11.73 -1.47 -2.55
C TRP A 60 12.44 -2.58 -1.80
N LYS A 61 11.80 -3.10 -0.75
CA LYS A 61 12.35 -4.20 0.06
C LYS A 61 11.23 -5.09 0.57
N GLN A 62 11.48 -6.39 0.65
CA GLN A 62 10.65 -7.34 1.36
C GLN A 62 11.27 -7.61 2.73
N LYS A 63 10.44 -7.62 3.78
CA LYS A 63 10.87 -7.90 5.15
C LYS A 63 9.70 -8.47 5.93
N ASP A 64 9.99 -9.27 6.95
CA ASP A 64 9.01 -9.60 7.98
C ASP A 64 8.41 -8.33 8.58
N LEU A 65 7.09 -8.31 8.71
CA LEU A 65 6.37 -7.29 9.45
C LEU A 65 6.77 -7.39 10.92
N ALA A 66 7.62 -6.46 11.38
CA ALA A 66 8.11 -6.46 12.75
C ALA A 66 7.01 -6.05 13.74
N PHE A 67 7.18 -6.47 15.00
CA PHE A 67 6.52 -5.82 16.13
C PHE A 67 7.18 -4.46 16.43
N ARG A 68 6.48 -3.61 17.16
CA ARG A 68 6.96 -2.26 17.56
C ARG A 68 8.32 -2.23 18.27
N GLN A 69 8.71 -3.30 18.96
CA GLN A 69 9.99 -3.38 19.68
C GLN A 69 11.15 -3.86 18.80
N GLY A 70 10.90 -4.15 17.52
CA GLY A 70 11.91 -4.68 16.60
C GLY A 70 12.34 -6.13 16.89
N GLU A 71 12.07 -6.66 18.08
CA GLU A 71 12.32 -8.06 18.45
C GLU A 71 11.10 -8.95 18.13
N GLY A 72 11.36 -10.10 17.49
CA GLY A 72 10.34 -11.06 17.06
C GLY A 72 9.83 -10.84 15.63
N THR A 73 9.32 -11.92 15.03
CA THR A 73 8.74 -11.93 13.69
C THR A 73 7.24 -12.21 13.79
N LYS A 74 6.42 -11.51 12.98
CA LYS A 74 5.02 -11.88 12.78
C LYS A 74 4.86 -13.07 11.82
N GLN A 75 5.95 -13.58 11.26
CA GLN A 75 5.99 -14.60 10.21
C GLN A 75 5.06 -14.22 9.04
N ASN A 76 5.17 -12.95 8.62
CA ASN A 76 4.36 -12.37 7.54
C ASN A 76 5.29 -11.43 6.78
N GLN A 77 5.68 -11.82 5.58
CA GLN A 77 6.55 -11.03 4.73
C GLN A 77 5.73 -9.99 4.00
N VAL A 78 6.21 -8.74 4.00
CA VAL A 78 5.52 -7.63 3.36
C VAL A 78 6.47 -6.83 2.49
N VAL A 79 5.92 -6.11 1.50
CA VAL A 79 6.72 -5.23 0.64
C VAL A 79 6.61 -3.79 1.10
N TYR A 80 7.74 -3.18 1.42
CA TYR A 80 7.85 -1.74 1.64
C TYR A 80 8.12 -1.04 0.31
N LEU A 81 7.28 -0.07 -0.04
CA LEU A 81 7.34 0.73 -1.26
C LEU A 81 7.42 2.19 -0.88
N GLY A 82 8.56 2.83 -1.17
CA GLY A 82 8.79 4.24 -0.89
C GLY A 82 9.01 5.06 -2.14
N TRP A 83 8.48 6.28 -2.14
CA TRP A 83 8.65 7.25 -3.20
C TRP A 83 8.85 8.64 -2.61
N LYS A 84 9.60 9.49 -3.33
CA LYS A 84 9.82 10.88 -2.98
C LYS A 84 9.96 11.72 -4.24
N ARG A 85 9.07 12.69 -4.45
CA ARG A 85 9.14 13.63 -5.57
C ARG A 85 10.26 14.64 -5.31
N GLN A 86 11.12 14.87 -6.31
CA GLN A 86 12.15 15.91 -6.20
C GLN A 86 11.49 17.30 -6.18
N PRO A 87 11.68 18.11 -5.12
CA PRO A 87 11.12 19.46 -5.06
C PRO A 87 11.77 20.35 -6.14
N GLY A 88 10.97 21.21 -6.77
CA GLY A 88 11.45 22.30 -7.65
C GLY A 88 11.77 21.92 -9.11
N LYS A 89 11.54 20.67 -9.54
CA LYS A 89 11.55 20.32 -10.98
C LYS A 89 10.12 20.29 -11.53
N PRO A 90 9.78 21.06 -12.58
CA PRO A 90 8.50 20.90 -13.25
C PRO A 90 8.35 19.47 -13.79
N GLU A 91 7.14 18.92 -13.74
CA GLU A 91 6.79 17.74 -14.55
C GLU A 91 7.20 18.01 -16.01
N PRO A 92 7.88 17.07 -16.72
CA PRO A 92 8.13 15.67 -16.39
C PRO A 92 9.63 15.33 -16.40
N ALA A 93 10.37 15.58 -15.31
CA ALA A 93 11.80 15.23 -15.25
C ALA A 93 12.09 13.83 -14.65
N ALA A 94 11.19 13.29 -13.82
CA ALA A 94 11.34 11.98 -13.20
C ALA A 94 10.11 11.10 -13.49
N PRO A 95 10.28 9.80 -13.76
CA PRO A 95 9.15 8.91 -13.93
C PRO A 95 8.37 8.80 -12.62
N VAL A 96 7.04 8.90 -12.70
CA VAL A 96 6.14 8.59 -11.58
C VAL A 96 6.48 7.20 -11.04
N ALA A 97 6.61 7.09 -9.72
CA ALA A 97 6.96 5.84 -9.10
C ALA A 97 5.79 4.84 -9.23
N THR A 98 6.11 3.59 -9.56
CA THR A 98 5.11 2.54 -9.75
C THR A 98 5.62 1.21 -9.24
N TRP A 99 4.72 0.44 -8.64
CA TRP A 99 4.86 -1.01 -8.46
C TRP A 99 3.76 -1.67 -9.29
N ALA A 100 4.10 -2.68 -10.10
CA ALA A 100 3.15 -3.37 -10.96
C ALA A 100 3.39 -4.87 -10.94
N VAL A 101 2.31 -5.63 -10.87
CA VAL A 101 2.33 -7.08 -11.09
C VAL A 101 1.59 -7.41 -12.37
N ARG A 102 2.29 -8.09 -13.28
CA ARG A 102 1.73 -8.60 -14.53
C ARG A 102 1.35 -10.05 -14.37
N LEU A 103 0.12 -10.38 -14.68
CA LEU A 103 -0.41 -11.74 -14.66
C LEU A 103 0.08 -12.54 -15.88
N PRO A 104 0.29 -13.86 -15.73
CA PRO A 104 0.66 -14.74 -16.84
C PRO A 104 -0.46 -14.77 -17.90
N GLN A 105 -0.08 -14.86 -19.18
CA GLN A 105 -1.05 -14.97 -20.29
C GLN A 105 -1.93 -16.21 -20.18
N ALA A 106 -1.33 -17.34 -19.79
CA ALA A 106 -2.01 -18.58 -19.46
C ALA A 106 -1.82 -18.86 -17.96
N PRO A 107 -2.84 -18.57 -17.12
CA PRO A 107 -2.74 -18.88 -15.70
C PRO A 107 -2.67 -20.40 -15.48
N PRO A 108 -2.09 -20.85 -14.36
CA PRO A 108 -1.97 -22.27 -14.04
C PRO A 108 -3.36 -22.93 -13.89
N ALA A 109 -3.40 -24.24 -14.10
CA ALA A 109 -4.62 -25.02 -13.92
C ALA A 109 -5.18 -24.84 -12.49
N GLY A 110 -6.48 -24.53 -12.39
CA GLY A 110 -7.16 -24.29 -11.11
C GLY A 110 -7.18 -22.82 -10.66
N TRP A 111 -6.41 -21.93 -11.28
CA TRP A 111 -6.55 -20.49 -11.06
C TRP A 111 -7.56 -19.91 -12.06
N ALA A 112 -8.70 -19.45 -11.55
CA ALA A 112 -9.73 -18.83 -12.37
C ALA A 112 -9.53 -17.30 -12.42
N PRO A 113 -9.60 -16.67 -13.62
CA PRO A 113 -9.53 -15.22 -13.75
C PRO A 113 -10.69 -14.53 -13.01
N PRO A 114 -10.54 -13.23 -12.67
CA PRO A 114 -11.65 -12.46 -12.11
C PRO A 114 -12.83 -12.42 -13.08
N GLY A 115 -14.05 -12.34 -12.55
CA GLY A 115 -15.25 -11.99 -13.30
C GLY A 115 -15.54 -10.49 -13.23
N ALA A 116 -16.57 -10.03 -13.96
CA ALA A 116 -16.99 -8.62 -13.95
C ALA A 116 -17.40 -8.11 -12.57
N GLY A 117 -17.97 -8.99 -11.74
CA GLY A 117 -18.39 -8.69 -10.37
C GLY A 117 -17.29 -8.89 -9.32
N SER A 118 -16.09 -9.31 -9.70
CA SER A 118 -15.01 -9.55 -8.74
C SER A 118 -14.46 -8.24 -8.15
N LEU A 119 -13.72 -8.40 -7.06
CA LEU A 119 -13.04 -7.33 -6.34
C LEU A 119 -11.54 -7.49 -6.55
N LEU A 120 -10.84 -6.39 -6.81
CA LEU A 120 -9.40 -6.34 -6.54
C LEU A 120 -9.21 -6.21 -5.03
N VAL A 121 -8.42 -7.11 -4.45
CA VAL A 121 -8.15 -7.15 -3.02
C VAL A 121 -6.65 -6.97 -2.77
N PHE A 122 -6.31 -6.18 -1.77
CA PHE A 122 -4.95 -6.03 -1.27
C PHE A 122 -4.94 -5.50 0.17
N SER A 123 -3.88 -5.79 0.89
CA SER A 123 -3.59 -5.24 2.22
C SER A 123 -2.61 -4.07 2.07
N LEU A 124 -2.93 -2.91 2.64
CA LEU A 124 -2.07 -1.72 2.57
C LEU A 124 -2.02 -0.96 3.91
N ALA A 125 -0.84 -0.49 4.30
CA ALA A 125 -0.65 0.43 5.44
C ALA A 125 0.27 1.59 5.07
N ASP A 126 0.04 2.76 5.67
CA ASP A 126 1.08 3.81 5.79
C ASP A 126 2.12 3.30 6.81
N SER A 127 3.39 3.25 6.40
CA SER A 127 4.46 2.80 7.30
C SER A 127 4.93 3.90 8.23
N GLY A 128 4.43 5.13 8.15
CA GLY A 128 4.89 6.24 9.00
C GLY A 128 6.35 6.66 8.81
N ASP A 129 7.13 5.91 8.02
CA ASP A 129 8.54 6.16 7.75
C ASP A 129 8.70 7.24 6.68
N ASP A 130 9.82 7.96 6.74
CA ASP A 130 10.24 8.82 5.65
C ASP A 130 10.86 7.99 4.52
N ALA A 131 10.42 8.26 3.29
CA ALA A 131 11.01 7.63 2.13
C ALA A 131 12.47 8.08 1.99
N PRO A 132 13.41 7.16 1.74
CA PRO A 132 14.79 7.54 1.51
C PRO A 132 14.86 8.46 0.29
N ASP A 133 15.83 9.37 0.29
CA ASP A 133 16.10 10.17 -0.90
C ASP A 133 16.46 9.28 -2.09
N PRO A 134 16.09 9.66 -3.32
CA PRO A 134 16.50 8.93 -4.51
C PRO A 134 18.03 8.78 -4.53
N GLN A 135 18.52 7.55 -4.33
CA GLN A 135 19.96 7.28 -4.33
C GLN A 135 20.55 7.67 -5.70
N GLN A 136 21.50 8.60 -5.70
CA GLN A 136 22.45 8.70 -6.81
C GLN A 136 23.42 7.52 -6.68
N PRO A 137 23.71 6.75 -7.75
CA PRO A 137 24.72 5.70 -7.69
C PRO A 137 26.06 6.28 -7.23
N GLY A 138 26.57 5.85 -6.06
CA GLY A 138 27.89 6.25 -5.53
C GLY A 138 27.92 7.13 -4.27
N VAL A 139 26.82 7.28 -3.52
CA VAL A 139 26.80 8.14 -2.31
C VAL A 139 27.55 7.50 -1.14
N LYS A 140 28.57 8.24 -0.66
CA LYS A 140 29.29 8.00 0.60
C LYS A 140 28.35 8.18 1.79
N LYS A 141 28.70 7.61 2.95
CA LYS A 141 28.05 7.84 4.25
C LYS A 141 27.69 9.32 4.41
N LYS A 142 26.44 9.63 4.77
CA LYS A 142 25.94 11.00 4.98
C LYS A 142 26.86 11.73 5.95
N SER A 143 27.07 13.03 5.72
CA SER A 143 27.80 13.86 6.66
C SER A 143 26.94 14.21 7.86
N ASP A 144 27.55 14.47 9.03
CA ASP A 144 26.83 14.88 10.25
C ASP A 144 25.91 16.09 10.00
N ALA A 145 26.31 17.01 9.12
CA ALA A 145 25.51 18.17 8.74
C ALA A 145 24.28 17.84 7.89
N GLU A 146 24.31 16.77 7.09
CA GLU A 146 23.16 16.29 6.33
C GLU A 146 22.16 15.57 7.25
N GLU A 147 22.66 14.78 8.21
CA GLU A 147 21.83 14.10 9.21
C GLU A 147 21.10 15.11 10.12
N GLU A 148 21.81 16.12 10.65
CA GLU A 148 21.19 17.19 11.46
C GLU A 148 20.11 17.97 10.69
N LYS A 149 20.28 18.13 9.38
CA LYS A 149 19.32 18.85 8.55
C LYS A 149 18.04 18.02 8.35
N GLU A 150 18.18 16.73 8.06
CA GLU A 150 17.04 15.81 7.93
C GLU A 150 16.26 15.70 9.25
N GLU A 151 16.95 15.65 10.38
CA GLU A 151 16.33 15.61 11.71
C GLU A 151 15.48 16.86 11.97
N LYS A 152 16.01 18.07 11.69
CA LYS A 152 15.26 19.33 11.81
C LYS A 152 14.06 19.41 10.87
N GLU A 153 14.21 18.93 9.63
CA GLU A 153 13.09 18.89 8.67
C GLU A 153 11.99 17.93 9.16
N ARG A 154 12.36 16.79 9.75
CA ARG A 154 11.44 15.81 10.35
C ARG A 154 10.71 16.39 11.56
N GLU A 155 11.42 17.01 12.50
CA GLU A 155 10.79 17.67 13.67
C GLU A 155 9.80 18.77 13.24
N ALA A 156 10.17 19.59 12.25
CA ALA A 156 9.31 20.63 11.72
C ALA A 156 8.07 20.08 10.97
N ARG A 157 8.18 18.89 10.37
CA ARG A 157 7.05 18.17 9.78
C ARG A 157 6.14 17.61 10.86
N GLU A 158 6.69 16.95 11.87
CA GLU A 158 5.92 16.41 12.99
C GLU A 158 5.18 17.48 13.79
N GLU A 159 5.77 18.66 13.99
CA GLU A 159 5.07 19.81 14.59
C GLU A 159 3.90 20.29 13.73
N ARG A 160 4.08 20.35 12.41
CA ARG A 160 3.01 20.73 11.47
C ARG A 160 1.89 19.70 11.50
N ASP A 161 2.20 18.42 11.42
CA ASP A 161 1.21 17.33 11.51
C ASP A 161 0.47 17.34 12.85
N LYS A 162 1.11 17.74 13.96
CA LYS A 162 0.43 17.93 15.26
C LYS A 162 -0.52 19.12 15.29
N LYS A 163 -0.19 20.22 14.59
CA LYS A 163 -1.00 21.46 14.57
C LYS A 163 -2.14 21.39 13.54
N GLU A 164 -1.86 20.86 12.36
CA GLU A 164 -2.74 20.88 11.18
C GLU A 164 -3.39 19.52 10.90
N GLY A 165 -2.87 18.43 11.47
CA GLY A 165 -3.30 17.06 11.19
C GLY A 165 -2.55 16.46 10.00
N LYS A 166 -2.10 15.20 10.13
CA LYS A 166 -1.46 14.48 9.02
C LYS A 166 -2.50 14.09 7.97
N GLU A 167 -2.30 14.51 6.73
CA GLU A 167 -3.13 14.03 5.62
C GLU A 167 -2.82 12.55 5.31
N PRO A 168 -3.84 11.71 5.08
CA PRO A 168 -3.68 10.36 4.56
C PRO A 168 -2.85 10.32 3.28
N LEU A 169 -1.96 9.34 3.16
CA LEU A 169 -1.33 9.05 1.87
C LEU A 169 -2.41 8.63 0.86
N ASP A 170 -2.26 9.10 -0.37
CA ASP A 170 -3.08 8.71 -1.51
C ASP A 170 -2.16 8.26 -2.66
N LEU A 171 -2.70 7.38 -3.49
CA LEU A 171 -2.07 6.86 -4.70
C LEU A 171 -3.18 6.42 -5.66
N SER A 172 -2.84 6.18 -6.91
CA SER A 172 -3.80 5.65 -7.88
C SER A 172 -3.61 4.16 -8.10
N ILE A 173 -4.72 3.45 -8.27
CA ILE A 173 -4.72 2.07 -8.75
C ILE A 173 -5.05 2.09 -10.24
N GLU A 174 -4.16 1.49 -11.03
CA GLU A 174 -4.32 1.34 -12.47
C GLU A 174 -4.41 -0.13 -12.84
N LEU A 175 -5.39 -0.45 -13.69
CA LEU A 175 -5.58 -1.78 -14.24
C LEU A 175 -5.42 -1.73 -15.76
N ALA A 176 -4.79 -2.74 -16.33
CA ALA A 176 -4.72 -2.98 -17.77
C ALA A 176 -5.34 -4.33 -18.11
N ASP A 177 -6.21 -4.37 -19.12
CA ASP A 177 -6.78 -5.61 -19.64
C ASP A 177 -5.94 -6.23 -20.78
N ALA A 178 -6.39 -7.38 -21.30
CA ALA A 178 -5.69 -8.11 -22.35
C ALA A 178 -5.69 -7.40 -23.71
N THR A 179 -6.58 -6.44 -23.92
CA THR A 179 -6.63 -5.60 -25.12
C THR A 179 -5.65 -4.42 -25.05
N GLY A 180 -5.13 -4.14 -23.85
CA GLY A 180 -4.29 -2.99 -23.56
C GLY A 180 -5.08 -1.76 -23.12
N ALA A 181 -6.39 -1.87 -22.90
CA ALA A 181 -7.15 -0.78 -22.32
C ALA A 181 -6.72 -0.58 -20.87
N THR A 182 -6.39 0.67 -20.51
CA THR A 182 -5.97 1.05 -19.16
C THR A 182 -6.98 1.98 -18.52
N VAL A 183 -7.15 1.80 -17.21
CA VAL A 183 -8.03 2.61 -16.38
C VAL A 183 -7.40 2.83 -15.03
N ARG A 184 -7.41 4.09 -14.56
CA ARG A 184 -6.78 4.53 -13.33
C ARG A 184 -7.79 5.25 -12.46
N LEU A 185 -7.89 4.87 -11.19
CA LEU A 185 -8.74 5.51 -10.19
C LEU A 185 -7.93 5.78 -8.91
N PRO A 186 -8.15 6.92 -8.23
CA PRO A 186 -7.49 7.21 -6.97
C PRO A 186 -7.99 6.26 -5.88
N LEU A 187 -7.11 5.81 -4.98
CA LEU A 187 -7.44 4.94 -3.87
C LEU A 187 -8.49 5.58 -2.95
N SER A 188 -8.33 6.88 -2.71
CA SER A 188 -9.27 7.73 -1.95
C SER A 188 -10.71 7.72 -2.47
N ARG A 189 -10.96 7.32 -3.73
CA ARG A 189 -12.33 7.08 -4.25
C ARG A 189 -13.05 5.97 -3.50
N PHE A 190 -12.32 4.94 -3.06
CA PHE A 190 -12.88 3.76 -2.41
C PHE A 190 -12.82 3.89 -0.89
N ARG A 191 -11.65 4.25 -0.36
CA ARG A 191 -11.39 4.51 1.06
C ARG A 191 -10.05 5.24 1.20
N ALA A 192 -9.94 6.16 2.15
CA ALA A 192 -8.64 6.75 2.51
C ALA A 192 -7.72 5.70 3.16
N LEU A 193 -6.41 5.82 2.96
CA LEU A 193 -5.44 5.03 3.71
C LEU A 193 -5.39 5.54 5.16
N PRO A 194 -5.64 4.70 6.18
CA PRO A 194 -5.56 5.15 7.56
C PRO A 194 -4.16 5.67 7.88
N ILE A 195 -4.10 6.78 8.62
CA ILE A 195 -2.85 7.26 9.20
C ILE A 195 -2.41 6.32 10.33
N PRO A 196 -1.09 6.17 10.60
CA PRO A 196 -0.60 5.35 11.69
C PRO A 196 -1.16 5.80 13.05
N LEU A 197 -1.74 4.86 13.80
CA LEU A 197 -2.28 5.13 15.12
C LEU A 197 -1.14 5.22 16.14
N LYS A 198 -0.87 6.44 16.62
CA LYS A 198 0.10 6.67 17.69
C LYS A 198 -0.52 6.34 19.04
N SER A 199 0.14 5.46 19.79
CA SER A 199 -0.21 5.07 21.15
C SER A 199 0.71 5.74 22.16
N ARG A 200 0.14 6.24 23.26
CA ARG A 200 0.89 6.72 24.43
C ARG A 200 0.70 5.72 25.57
N PHE A 201 1.74 4.94 25.87
CA PHE A 201 1.68 3.88 26.87
C PHE A 201 1.86 4.39 28.30
N THR A 202 2.69 5.41 28.47
CA THR A 202 3.04 5.97 29.78
C THR A 202 2.57 7.42 29.89
N ARG A 203 2.27 7.83 31.12
CA ARG A 203 1.99 9.25 31.40
C ARG A 203 3.26 10.09 31.28
N LEU A 204 4.43 9.51 31.50
CA LEU A 204 5.73 10.17 31.41
C LEU A 204 6.48 9.70 30.14
N PRO A 205 6.92 10.61 29.25
CA PRO A 205 7.64 10.24 28.02
C PRO A 205 8.89 9.39 28.27
N ASP A 206 9.63 9.69 29.33
CA ASP A 206 10.93 9.06 29.64
C ASP A 206 10.83 7.58 30.08
N GLU A 207 9.61 7.07 30.30
CA GLU A 207 9.35 5.66 30.62
C GLU A 207 8.95 4.84 29.37
N SER A 208 8.88 5.48 28.20
CA SER A 208 8.32 4.86 26.99
C SER A 208 9.33 4.11 26.13
N ASP A 209 10.63 4.33 26.35
CA ASP A 209 11.73 3.75 25.55
C ASP A 209 11.72 2.21 25.55
N ILE A 210 11.28 1.60 26.66
CA ILE A 210 11.16 0.14 26.78
C ILE A 210 10.05 -0.46 25.89
N TYR A 211 9.18 0.37 25.31
CA TYR A 211 8.04 -0.08 24.50
C TYR A 211 8.26 0.01 22.99
N GLY A 212 9.43 0.49 22.55
CA GLY A 212 9.77 0.66 21.12
C GLY A 212 9.03 1.82 20.48
N ASP A 213 8.75 1.72 19.18
CA ASP A 213 8.06 2.79 18.45
C ASP A 213 6.65 3.04 19.02
N PRO A 214 6.20 4.31 19.08
CA PRO A 214 4.89 4.65 19.63
C PRO A 214 3.73 4.25 18.70
N TRP A 215 4.00 3.56 17.59
CA TRP A 215 3.00 3.13 16.62
C TRP A 215 3.43 1.79 16.01
N GLU A 216 2.46 1.07 15.45
CA GLU A 216 2.69 -0.21 14.77
C GLU A 216 1.97 -0.17 13.44
N PRO A 217 2.58 -0.59 12.32
CA PRO A 217 1.88 -0.62 11.05
C PRO A 217 0.76 -1.65 11.12
N VAL A 218 -0.47 -1.18 10.97
CA VAL A 218 -1.67 -2.04 10.92
C VAL A 218 -2.18 -2.03 9.48
N MET A 219 -2.10 -3.19 8.84
CA MET A 219 -2.58 -3.40 7.48
C MET A 219 -4.10 -3.23 7.42
N GLN A 220 -4.58 -2.49 6.41
CA GLN A 220 -5.99 -2.42 6.05
C GLN A 220 -6.24 -3.23 4.78
N THR A 221 -7.26 -4.08 4.79
CA THR A 221 -7.75 -4.73 3.57
C THR A 221 -8.56 -3.73 2.76
N PHE A 222 -8.20 -3.59 1.49
CA PHE A 222 -8.93 -2.83 0.49
C PHE A 222 -9.62 -3.78 -0.46
N GLU A 223 -10.92 -3.58 -0.66
CA GLU A 223 -11.73 -4.29 -1.66
C GLU A 223 -12.24 -3.28 -2.70
N LEU A 224 -11.68 -3.31 -3.91
CA LEU A 224 -12.03 -2.38 -4.98
C LEU A 224 -12.86 -3.11 -6.04
N PRO A 225 -14.14 -2.74 -6.24
CA PRO A 225 -14.98 -3.38 -7.26
C PRO A 225 -14.44 -3.14 -8.67
N LEU A 226 -14.18 -4.22 -9.42
CA LEU A 226 -13.70 -4.09 -10.80
C LEU A 226 -14.73 -3.41 -11.71
N GLN A 227 -16.02 -3.54 -11.39
CA GLN A 227 -17.11 -2.81 -12.04
C GLN A 227 -16.91 -1.28 -12.00
N ALA A 228 -16.29 -0.73 -10.95
CA ALA A 228 -16.02 0.70 -10.86
C ALA A 228 -15.02 1.18 -11.91
N PHE A 229 -14.06 0.32 -12.27
CA PHE A 229 -13.08 0.58 -13.33
C PHE A 229 -13.73 0.46 -14.72
N ALA A 230 -14.54 -0.58 -14.95
CA ALA A 230 -15.31 -0.72 -16.18
C ALA A 230 -16.25 0.47 -16.44
N ALA A 231 -16.92 0.98 -15.38
CA ALA A 231 -17.78 2.14 -15.48
C ALA A 231 -17.00 3.44 -15.80
N ALA A 232 -15.76 3.56 -15.31
CA ALA A 232 -14.90 4.72 -15.56
C ALA A 232 -14.29 4.72 -16.97
N LYS A 233 -14.13 3.54 -17.59
CA LYS A 233 -13.52 3.38 -18.92
C LYS A 233 -14.32 2.40 -19.78
N PRO A 234 -15.24 2.89 -20.63
CA PRO A 234 -15.87 2.05 -21.65
C PRO A 234 -14.81 1.38 -22.53
N GLY A 235 -14.94 0.06 -22.72
CA GLY A 235 -13.98 -0.76 -23.46
C GLY A 235 -12.90 -1.44 -22.61
N PHE A 236 -12.82 -1.13 -21.31
CA PHE A 236 -12.06 -1.95 -20.37
C PHE A 236 -12.86 -3.19 -19.97
N ASP A 237 -12.24 -4.37 -20.05
CA ASP A 237 -12.85 -5.63 -19.63
C ASP A 237 -12.21 -6.16 -18.32
N PRO A 238 -12.95 -6.08 -17.20
CA PRO A 238 -12.54 -6.64 -15.91
C PRO A 238 -12.14 -8.12 -15.94
N ALA A 239 -12.77 -8.91 -16.80
CA ALA A 239 -12.54 -10.36 -16.81
C ALA A 239 -11.20 -10.74 -17.44
N THR A 240 -10.56 -9.81 -18.13
CA THR A 240 -9.30 -10.03 -18.84
C THR A 240 -8.16 -9.16 -18.31
N VAL A 241 -8.26 -8.67 -17.06
CA VAL A 241 -7.17 -7.94 -16.38
C VAL A 241 -5.87 -8.74 -16.46
N ARG A 242 -4.81 -8.07 -16.95
CA ARG A 242 -3.46 -8.61 -17.12
C ARG A 242 -2.42 -7.91 -16.28
N GLU A 243 -2.71 -6.73 -15.76
CA GLU A 243 -1.75 -5.97 -14.98
C GLU A 243 -2.47 -5.14 -13.90
N ILE A 244 -1.93 -5.20 -12.70
CA ILE A 244 -2.34 -4.37 -11.56
C ILE A 244 -1.15 -3.46 -11.25
N ARG A 245 -1.39 -2.15 -11.21
CA ARG A 245 -0.35 -1.15 -10.95
C ARG A 245 -0.76 -0.19 -9.85
N PHE A 246 0.10 -0.05 -8.85
CA PHE A 246 0.06 0.97 -7.83
C PHE A 246 0.91 2.14 -8.32
N VAL A 247 0.28 3.30 -8.52
CA VAL A 247 0.88 4.51 -9.09
C VAL A 247 0.97 5.58 -8.01
N PHE A 248 2.18 5.93 -7.60
CA PHE A 248 2.43 6.90 -6.54
C PHE A 248 2.46 8.33 -7.10
N ASP A 249 1.33 8.77 -7.68
CA ASP A 249 1.16 10.07 -8.35
C ASP A 249 0.45 11.15 -7.52
N ARG A 250 -0.17 10.78 -6.40
CA ARG A 250 -1.00 11.68 -5.61
C ARG A 250 -0.17 12.36 -4.51
N SER A 251 0.16 11.63 -3.44
CA SER A 251 1.02 12.15 -2.36
C SER A 251 2.46 12.38 -2.85
N PRO A 252 3.12 13.47 -2.41
CA PRO A 252 4.46 13.82 -2.89
C PRO A 252 5.55 12.85 -2.46
N GLU A 253 5.36 12.22 -1.31
CA GLU A 253 6.27 11.25 -0.75
C GLU A 253 5.49 10.37 0.23
N GLY A 254 6.07 9.20 0.51
CA GLY A 254 5.52 8.28 1.49
C GLY A 254 6.20 6.92 1.41
N VAL A 255 5.97 6.11 2.44
CA VAL A 255 6.32 4.70 2.45
C VAL A 255 5.05 3.93 2.80
N VAL A 256 4.66 3.01 1.93
CA VAL A 256 3.55 2.09 2.19
C VAL A 256 4.05 0.67 2.33
N ILE A 257 3.32 -0.11 3.11
CA ILE A 257 3.48 -1.54 3.24
C ILE A 257 2.37 -2.19 2.43
N LEU A 258 2.72 -3.03 1.47
CA LEU A 258 1.80 -3.73 0.56
C LEU A 258 1.89 -5.24 0.78
N ASP A 259 0.74 -5.90 0.79
CA ASP A 259 0.61 -7.36 0.89
C ASP A 259 -0.72 -7.83 0.26
N ASP A 260 -0.93 -9.15 0.16
CA ASP A 260 -2.17 -9.82 -0.21
C ASP A 260 -2.81 -9.32 -1.53
N VAL A 261 -2.03 -8.99 -2.55
CA VAL A 261 -2.58 -8.54 -3.84
C VAL A 261 -3.23 -9.72 -4.55
N GLY A 262 -4.50 -9.60 -4.90
CA GLY A 262 -5.24 -10.66 -5.58
C GLY A 262 -6.65 -10.25 -5.97
N PHE A 263 -7.49 -11.25 -6.26
CA PHE A 263 -8.90 -11.06 -6.59
C PHE A 263 -9.78 -11.88 -5.66
N ALA A 264 -10.97 -11.36 -5.33
CA ALA A 264 -11.98 -12.09 -4.59
C ALA A 264 -13.34 -11.91 -5.26
N GLU A 265 -14.31 -12.76 -4.93
CA GLU A 265 -15.68 -12.55 -5.36
C GLU A 265 -16.35 -11.51 -4.47
N ALA A 266 -17.15 -10.62 -5.09
CA ALA A 266 -18.15 -9.88 -4.35
C ALA A 266 -19.18 -10.91 -3.88
N GLY A 267 -19.08 -11.32 -2.61
CA GLY A 267 -20.06 -12.23 -2.01
C GLY A 267 -21.49 -11.68 -2.12
N PRO A 268 -22.51 -12.52 -1.87
CA PRO A 268 -23.92 -12.10 -1.91
C PRO A 268 -24.27 -11.00 -0.89
#